data_AF-A0A378T6A1-F1
#
_entry.id   AF-A0A378T6A1-F1
#
_cell.length_a   1.000
_cell.length_b   1.000
_cell.length_c   1.000
_cell.angle_alpha   90.00
_cell.angle_beta   90.00
_cell.angle_gamma   90.00
#
_symmetry.space_group_name_H-M   'P 1'
#
loop_
_entity.id
_entity.type
_entity.pdbx_description
1 polymer ?
#
loop_
_entity_poly.entity_id
_entity_poly.type
_entity_poly.pdbx_seq_one_letter_code
_entity_poly.pdbx_strand_id
1 'polypeptide(L)' 'MMIDTGLAYLQFLAFLTFAVGIIKYMIKNQLFFISIGMKHPKATKIEMVLVVAGLSLFVIIMIVRNIWFIE' A
#
# COMPACT_ATOMS: atom_id res chain seq x y z
N MET A 1 -8.89 24.76 -1.94
CA MET A 1 -8.69 24.64 -0.47
C MET A 1 -9.49 23.51 0.19
N MET A 2 -10.77 23.25 -0.16
CA MET A 2 -11.53 22.10 0.40
C MET A 2 -11.30 20.75 -0.31
N ILE A 3 -10.96 20.76 -1.61
CA ILE A 3 -10.67 19.55 -2.40
C ILE A 3 -9.29 18.98 -2.03
N ASP A 4 -8.34 19.86 -1.68
CA ASP A 4 -6.95 19.51 -1.35
C ASP A 4 -6.85 18.61 -0.12
N THR A 5 -7.62 18.92 0.92
CA THR A 5 -7.70 18.11 2.14
C THR A 5 -8.33 16.75 1.85
N GLY A 6 -9.40 16.70 1.05
CA GLY A 6 -10.05 15.44 0.66
C GLY A 6 -9.14 14.48 -0.09
N LEU A 7 -8.37 14.99 -1.07
CA LEU A 7 -7.40 14.19 -1.82
C LEU A 7 -6.24 13.71 -0.93
N ALA A 8 -5.77 14.55 0.00
CA ALA A 8 -4.74 14.14 0.97
C ALA A 8 -5.21 13.01 1.90
N TYR A 9 -6.46 13.05 2.37
CA TYR A 9 -7.05 11.96 3.18
C TYR A 9 -7.20 10.66 2.38
N LEU A 10 -7.66 10.73 1.14
CA LEU A 10 -7.76 9.56 0.27
C LEU A 10 -6.39 8.95 -0.01
N GLN A 11 -5.37 9.78 -0.23
CA GLN A 11 -4.00 9.33 -0.41
C GLN A 11 -3.46 8.62 0.84
N PHE A 12 -3.74 9.17 2.03
CA PHE A 12 -3.37 8.56 3.30
C PHE A 12 -4.06 7.21 3.52
N LEU A 13 -5.35 7.08 3.19
CA LEU A 13 -6.08 5.81 3.29
C LEU A 13 -5.54 4.74 2.31
N ALA A 14 -5.19 5.14 1.09
CA ALA A 14 -4.57 4.25 0.12
C ALA A 14 -3.20 3.75 0.61
N PHE A 15 -2.39 4.66 1.18
CA PHE A 15 -1.12 4.31 1.82
C PHE A 15 -1.31 3.36 3.00
N LEU A 16 -2.31 3.59 3.86
CA LEU A 16 -2.61 2.74 5.01
C LEU A 16 -2.98 1.32 4.55
N THR A 17 -3.79 1.20 3.50
CA THR A 17 -4.19 -0.09 2.91
C THR A 17 -2.98 -0.86 2.38
N PHE A 18 -2.07 -0.15 1.68
CA PHE A 18 -0.80 -0.71 1.22
C PHE A 18 0.09 -1.17 2.37
N ALA A 19 0.28 -0.33 3.39
CA ALA A 19 1.09 -0.62 4.56
C ALA A 19 0.57 -1.84 5.33
N VAL A 20 -0.75 -1.96 5.53
CA VAL A 20 -1.38 -3.13 6.16
C VAL A 20 -1.16 -4.40 5.34
N GLY A 21 -1.25 -4.31 4.00
CA GLY A 21 -0.95 -5.42 3.10
C GLY A 21 0.49 -5.91 3.25
N ILE A 22 1.47 -4.99 3.28
CA ILE A 22 2.88 -5.31 3.49
C ILE A 22 3.13 -5.88 4.88
N ILE A 23 2.59 -5.27 5.94
CA ILE A 23 2.79 -5.74 7.32
C ILE A 23 2.26 -7.17 7.48
N LYS A 24 1.05 -7.46 6.95
CA LYS A 24 0.51 -8.82 6.95
C LYS A 24 1.39 -9.79 6.17
N TYR A 25 1.88 -9.39 5.00
CA TYR A 25 2.82 -10.20 4.22
C TYR A 25 4.12 -10.47 4.99
N MET A 26 4.70 -9.46 5.64
CA MET A 26 5.95 -9.58 6.41
C MET A 26 5.81 -10.47 7.65
N ILE A 27 4.73 -10.29 8.43
CA ILE A 27 4.44 -11.12 9.61
C ILE A 27 4.29 -12.58 9.20
N LYS A 28 3.50 -12.83 8.15
CA LYS A 28 3.24 -14.19 7.67
C LYS A 28 4.47 -14.86 7.09
N ASN A 29 5.28 -14.12 6.36
CA ASN A 29 6.53 -14.62 5.79
C ASN A 29 7.67 -14.72 6.80
N GLN A 30 7.42 -14.38 8.07
CA GLN A 30 8.43 -14.38 9.13
C GLN A 30 9.73 -13.71 8.67
N LEU A 31 9.63 -12.65 7.84
CA LEU A 31 10.77 -11.97 7.25
C LEU A 31 11.64 -11.26 8.30
N PHE A 32 11.14 -11.12 9.53
CA PHE A 32 11.89 -10.63 10.68
C PHE A 32 12.81 -11.69 11.32
N PHE A 33 12.59 -12.98 11.03
CA PHE A 33 13.35 -14.12 11.56
C PHE A 33 13.63 -15.13 10.45
N ILE A 34 14.33 -14.70 9.38
CA ILE A 34 14.70 -15.59 8.28
C ILE A 34 15.80 -16.53 8.78
N SER A 35 15.44 -17.78 9.11
CA SER A 35 16.42 -18.87 9.24
C SER A 35 16.69 -19.51 7.88
N ILE A 36 17.96 -19.78 7.58
CA ILE A 36 18.40 -20.43 6.35
C ILE A 36 17.77 -21.83 6.30
N GLY A 37 16.79 -22.04 5.41
CA GLY A 37 16.12 -23.34 5.21
C GLY A 37 14.59 -23.35 5.37
N MET A 38 13.97 -22.23 5.74
CA MET A 38 12.50 -22.15 5.86
C MET A 38 11.80 -22.02 4.49
N LYS A 39 10.77 -22.86 4.26
CA LYS A 39 9.85 -22.69 3.12
C LYS A 39 9.14 -21.34 3.24
N HIS A 40 9.38 -20.44 2.30
CA HIS A 40 8.63 -19.18 2.20
C HIS A 40 7.13 -19.47 2.08
N PRO A 41 6.29 -18.95 2.98
CA PRO A 41 4.86 -19.13 2.87
C PRO A 41 4.35 -18.36 1.67
N LYS A 42 3.58 -19.04 0.81
CA LYS A 42 3.03 -18.42 -0.40
C LYS A 42 2.16 -17.22 -0.01
N ALA A 43 2.41 -16.08 -0.64
CA ALA A 43 1.54 -14.91 -0.57
C ALA A 43 0.10 -15.35 -0.92
N THR A 44 -0.85 -15.08 -0.03
CA THR A 44 -2.26 -15.32 -0.34
C THR A 44 -2.79 -14.22 -1.23
N LYS A 45 -3.76 -14.57 -2.09
CA LYS A 45 -4.37 -13.65 -3.06
C LYS A 45 -4.83 -12.34 -2.41
N ILE A 46 -5.30 -12.38 -1.16
CA ILE A 46 -5.79 -11.21 -0.42
C ILE A 46 -4.67 -10.21 -0.09
N GLU A 47 -3.48 -10.68 0.32
CA GLU A 47 -2.34 -9.81 0.63
C GLU A 47 -1.84 -9.10 -0.62
N MET A 48 -1.74 -9.84 -1.74
CA MET A 48 -1.39 -9.26 -3.04
C MET A 48 -2.42 -8.21 -3.48
N VAL A 49 -3.71 -8.48 -3.32
CA VAL A 49 -4.77 -7.52 -3.69
C VAL A 49 -4.66 -6.24 -2.84
N LEU A 50 -4.44 -6.35 -1.52
CA LEU A 50 -4.29 -5.18 -0.65
C LEU A 50 -3.08 -4.32 -1.01
N VAL A 51 -1.94 -4.97 -1.29
CA VAL A 51 -0.70 -4.29 -1.69
C VAL A 51 -0.86 -3.64 -3.06
N VAL A 52 -1.32 -4.37 -4.07
CA VAL A 52 -1.45 -3.87 -5.45
C VAL A 52 -2.51 -2.79 -5.53
N ALA A 53 -3.69 -2.99 -4.93
CA ALA A 53 -4.76 -1.99 -4.94
C ALA A 53 -4.36 -0.73 -4.17
N GLY A 54 -3.80 -0.88 -2.96
CA GLY A 54 -3.36 0.26 -2.14
C GLY A 54 -2.28 1.09 -2.84
N LEU A 55 -1.29 0.43 -3.45
CA LEU A 55 -0.23 1.11 -4.21
C LEU A 55 -0.78 1.81 -5.46
N SER A 56 -1.64 1.13 -6.22
CA SER A 56 -2.23 1.70 -7.45
C SER A 56 -3.07 2.93 -7.15
N LEU A 57 -3.94 2.86 -6.13
CA LEU A 57 -4.72 4.00 -5.66
C LEU A 57 -3.84 5.16 -5.16
N PHE A 58 -2.78 4.85 -4.42
CA PHE A 58 -1.84 5.87 -3.94
C PHE A 58 -1.17 6.62 -5.09
N VAL A 59 -0.69 5.91 -6.11
CA VAL A 59 -0.04 6.51 -7.29
C VAL A 59 -1.03 7.32 -8.11
N ILE A 60 -2.24 6.82 -8.35
CA ILE A 60 -3.28 7.56 -9.08
C ILE A 60 -3.61 8.87 -8.37
N ILE A 61 -3.83 8.82 -7.04
CA ILE A 61 -4.14 10.03 -6.26
C ILE A 61 -2.95 11.00 -6.26
N MET A 62 -1.71 10.51 -6.21
CA MET A 62 -0.51 11.34 -6.31
C MET A 62 -0.43 12.06 -7.67
N ILE A 63 -0.73 11.37 -8.78
CA ILE A 63 -0.76 11.97 -10.12
C ILE A 63 -1.85 13.03 -10.22
N VAL A 64 -3.08 12.71 -9.78
CA VAL A 64 -4.20 13.65 -9.78
C VAL A 64 -3.86 14.90 -8.96
N ARG A 65 -3.28 14.73 -7.77
CA ARG A 65 -2.87 15.85 -6.93
C ARG A 65 -1.75 16.66 -7.59
N ASN A 66 -0.82 16.02 -8.28
CA ASN A 66 0.27 16.73 -8.96
C ASN A 66 -0.25 17.58 -10.14
N ILE A 67 -1.18 17.06 -10.93
CA ILE A 67 -1.82 17.80 -12.04
C ILE A 67 -2.57 19.02 -11.49
N TRP A 68 -3.36 18.84 -10.43
CA TRP A 68 -4.15 19.91 -9.81
C TRP A 68 -3.33 21.01 -9.11
N PHE A 69 -2.07 20.75 -8.77
CA PHE A 69 -1.17 21.74 -8.15
C PHE A 69 -0.26 22.44 -9.17
N ILE A 70 -0.22 21.96 -10.42
CA ILE A 70 0.56 22.57 -11.51
C ILE A 70 -0.26 23.64 -12.26
N GLU A 71 -1.60 23.53 -12.26
CA GLU A 71 -2.52 24.63 -12.62
C GLU A 71 -2.71 25.64 -11.48
#